data_AF-A0A7V4U561-F1
#
_entry.id   AF-A0A7V4U561-F1
#
_cell.length_a   1.000
_cell.length_b   1.000
_cell.length_c   1.000
_cell.angle_alpha   90.00
_cell.angle_beta   90.00
_cell.angle_gamma   90.00
#
_symmetry.space_group_name_H-M   'P 1'
#
loop_
_entity.id
_entity.type
_entity.pdbx_description
1 polymer ?
#
loop_
_entity_poly.entity_id
_entity_poly.type
_entity_poly.pdbx_seq_one_letter_code
_entity_poly.pdbx_strand_id
1 'polypeptide(L)'
;MINKKNRKAGFYAIGIVLVTILVTGYALYSFNLVRNKYTADFRIPLEIVKFNSDIDNTLFYEKDKIILNAGQIYYNIARQGAVNIDNPDCSAVVHNSKQYVVFNEKCHPDTLQIKNLFIREIKANSNLKGYDFSMQENVLNANGEIIKKKFESSKSFISFSIEYNINPSFSIDLPREGMNLDDFSSLFEAASKCKESESLKQCLQNQGVLNAWDVNFNEDIYKFFRFNTKKYFFINEGDGVKFAPIEFNFALE
;
A
#
# COMPACT_ATOMS: atom_id res chain seq x y z
N MET A 1 8.06 80.12 34.68
CA MET A 1 7.19 79.25 33.84
C MET A 1 8.04 78.15 33.22
N ILE A 2 8.04 76.95 33.80
CA ILE A 2 8.80 75.80 33.26
C ILE A 2 7.95 75.15 32.16
N ASN A 3 8.53 75.07 30.96
CA ASN A 3 7.88 74.69 29.71
C ASN A 3 7.37 73.24 29.75
N LYS A 4 6.08 73.04 30.07
CA LYS A 4 5.41 71.73 30.20
C LYS A 4 5.44 70.87 28.91
N LYS A 5 5.80 71.43 27.76
CA LYS A 5 5.84 70.74 26.45
C LYS A 5 7.05 69.79 26.27
N ASN A 6 8.18 70.01 26.96
CA ASN A 6 9.41 69.22 26.76
C ASN A 6 9.54 67.95 27.61
N ARG A 7 8.75 67.79 28.68
CA ARG A 7 8.83 66.59 29.54
C ARG A 7 8.33 65.33 28.85
N LYS A 8 7.25 65.42 28.06
CA LYS A 8 6.68 64.25 27.35
C LYS A 8 7.64 63.69 26.29
N ALA A 9 8.31 64.56 25.53
CA ALA A 9 9.32 64.14 24.55
C ALA A 9 10.53 63.46 25.22
N GLY A 10 10.97 63.97 26.37
CA GLY A 10 12.03 63.34 27.17
C GLY A 10 11.67 61.94 27.66
N PHE A 11 10.45 61.74 28.18
CA PHE A 11 9.98 60.41 28.60
C PHE A 11 9.83 59.42 27.43
N TYR A 12 9.38 59.88 26.26
CA TYR A 12 9.34 59.06 25.05
C TYR A 12 10.74 58.64 24.57
N ALA A 13 11.70 59.56 24.56
CA ALA A 13 13.08 59.26 24.17
C ALA A 13 13.73 58.25 25.12
N ILE A 14 13.52 58.39 26.43
CA ILE A 14 14.00 57.42 27.44
C ILE A 14 13.35 56.05 27.24
N GLY A 15 12.04 56.01 26.95
CA GLY A 15 11.33 54.76 26.66
C GLY A 15 11.86 54.03 25.43
N ILE A 16 12.13 54.76 24.34
CA ILE A 16 12.72 54.17 23.12
C ILE A 16 14.11 53.61 23.40
N VAL A 17 14.96 54.35 24.12
CA VAL A 17 16.32 53.89 24.47
C VAL A 17 16.27 52.63 25.32
N LEU A 18 15.37 52.54 26.30
CA LEU A 18 15.21 51.33 27.12
C LEU A 18 14.75 50.12 26.29
N VAL A 19 13.80 50.31 25.37
CA VAL A 19 13.34 49.25 24.47
C VAL A 19 14.49 48.82 23.54
N THR A 20 15.27 49.76 23.01
CA THR A 20 16.44 49.43 22.18
C THR A 20 17.47 48.65 22.97
N ILE A 21 17.80 49.04 24.21
CA ILE A 21 18.74 48.29 25.06
C ILE A 21 18.23 46.87 25.32
N LEU A 22 16.93 46.70 25.59
CA LEU A 22 16.33 45.37 25.80
C LEU A 22 16.37 44.51 24.53
N VAL A 23 16.02 45.08 23.38
CA VAL A 23 16.04 44.37 22.09
C VAL A 23 17.46 44.01 21.68
N THR A 24 18.42 44.93 21.82
CA THR A 24 19.83 44.68 21.51
C THR A 24 20.44 43.68 22.50
N GLY A 25 20.11 43.77 23.79
CA GLY A 25 20.52 42.80 24.80
C GLY A 25 19.96 41.40 24.53
N TYR A 26 18.68 41.30 24.16
CA TYR A 26 18.05 40.04 23.78
C TYR A 26 18.63 39.48 22.49
N ALA A 27 18.87 40.31 21.48
CA ALA A 27 19.51 39.91 20.24
C ALA A 27 20.93 39.40 20.48
N LEU A 28 21.73 40.10 21.27
CA LEU A 28 23.09 39.67 21.64
C LEU A 28 23.06 38.40 22.49
N TYR A 29 22.15 38.26 23.45
CA TYR A 29 21.98 37.05 24.25
C TYR A 29 21.59 35.84 23.38
N SER A 30 20.64 36.03 22.46
CA SER A 30 20.22 35.01 21.48
C SER A 30 21.37 34.64 20.55
N PHE A 31 22.11 35.64 20.04
CA PHE A 31 23.28 35.42 19.20
C PHE A 31 24.41 34.72 19.96
N ASN A 32 24.57 35.01 21.26
CA ASN A 32 25.56 34.38 22.12
C ASN A 32 25.14 32.95 22.52
N LEU A 33 23.84 32.66 22.65
CA LEU A 33 23.28 31.31 22.77
C LEU A 33 23.51 30.49 21.49
N VAL A 34 23.31 31.10 20.32
CA VAL A 34 23.59 30.48 19.01
C VAL A 34 25.09 30.25 18.81
N ARG A 35 25.93 31.18 19.29
CA ARG A 35 27.40 31.09 19.23
C ARG A 35 27.99 30.14 20.28
N ASN A 36 27.38 29.99 21.46
CA ASN A 36 27.81 29.09 22.53
C ASN A 36 27.06 27.76 22.45
N LYS A 37 27.61 26.77 21.73
CA LYS A 37 27.42 25.31 21.86
C LYS A 37 26.00 24.67 21.93
N TYR A 38 24.91 25.39 22.20
CA TYR A 38 23.56 24.83 22.36
C TYR A 38 22.89 24.45 21.04
N THR A 39 23.41 24.93 19.91
CA THR A 39 22.98 24.46 18.58
C THR A 39 23.28 22.99 18.34
N ALA A 40 24.29 22.42 19.01
CA ALA A 40 24.60 20.99 18.94
C ALA A 40 23.60 20.14 19.74
N ASP A 41 23.12 20.65 20.88
CA ASP A 41 22.23 19.91 21.79
C ASP A 41 20.80 19.79 21.23
N PHE A 42 20.34 20.73 20.40
CA PHE A 42 19.05 20.62 19.68
C PHE A 42 19.14 19.87 18.35
N ARG A 43 20.34 19.74 17.77
CA ARG A 43 20.52 19.12 16.45
C ARG A 43 20.18 17.62 16.47
N ILE A 44 20.57 16.92 17.53
CA ILE A 44 20.42 15.46 17.58
C ILE A 44 18.96 15.02 17.82
N PRO A 45 18.20 15.63 18.75
CA PRO A 45 16.75 15.40 18.82
C PRO A 45 16.03 15.70 17.50
N LEU A 46 16.42 16.76 16.79
CA LEU A 46 15.86 17.09 15.49
C LEU A 46 16.22 16.05 14.41
N GLU A 47 17.47 15.57 14.39
CA GLU A 47 17.92 14.50 13.50
C GLU A 47 17.18 13.17 13.77
N ILE A 48 16.88 12.85 15.04
CA ILE A 48 16.09 11.68 15.42
C ILE A 48 14.64 11.82 14.94
N VAL A 49 13.99 12.95 15.21
CA VAL A 49 12.60 13.20 14.78
C VAL A 49 12.50 13.15 13.26
N LYS A 50 13.46 13.77 12.56
CA LYS A 50 13.53 13.73 11.10
C LYS A 50 13.72 12.29 10.59
N PHE A 51 14.63 11.53 11.19
CA PHE A 51 14.88 10.14 10.82
C PHE A 51 13.64 9.26 10.98
N ASN A 52 12.91 9.39 12.09
CA ASN A 52 11.66 8.65 12.30
C ASN A 52 10.59 9.05 11.27
N SER A 53 10.42 10.36 11.03
CA SER A 53 9.45 10.83 10.03
C SER A 53 9.80 10.37 8.61
N ASP A 54 11.08 10.39 8.23
CA ASP A 54 11.53 9.93 6.92
C ASP A 54 11.26 8.43 6.74
N ILE A 55 11.41 7.65 7.81
CA ILE A 55 11.13 6.21 7.80
C ILE A 55 9.65 5.93 7.71
N ASP A 56 8.82 6.58 8.53
CA ASP A 56 7.37 6.38 8.50
C ASP A 56 6.81 6.70 7.10
N ASN A 57 7.28 7.80 6.51
CA ASN A 57 6.94 8.17 5.14
C ASN A 57 7.40 7.10 4.13
N THR A 58 8.64 6.61 4.26
CA THR A 58 9.17 5.58 3.35
C THR A 58 8.37 4.28 3.45
N LEU A 59 8.05 3.82 4.66
CA LEU A 59 7.26 2.62 4.89
C LEU A 59 5.84 2.75 4.34
N PHE A 60 5.24 3.93 4.49
CA PHE A 60 3.94 4.23 3.90
C PHE A 60 3.98 4.09 2.37
N TYR A 61 4.96 4.71 1.70
CA TYR A 61 5.08 4.63 0.24
C TYR A 61 5.43 3.22 -0.27
N GLU A 62 6.29 2.48 0.44
CA GLU A 62 6.60 1.10 0.06
C GLU A 62 5.39 0.18 0.22
N LYS A 63 4.60 0.36 1.28
CA LYS A 63 3.34 -0.38 1.44
C LYS A 63 2.37 -0.11 0.30
N ASP A 64 2.13 1.16 -0.05
CA ASP A 64 1.22 1.54 -1.14
C ASP A 64 1.69 0.96 -2.49
N LYS A 65 3.00 1.04 -2.75
CA LYS A 65 3.61 0.46 -3.95
C LYS A 65 3.43 -1.05 -4.00
N ILE A 66 3.57 -1.77 -2.89
CA ILE A 66 3.32 -3.21 -2.84
C ILE A 66 1.84 -3.51 -3.09
N ILE A 67 0.91 -2.74 -2.54
CA ILE A 67 -0.54 -2.88 -2.79
C ILE A 67 -0.85 -2.69 -4.28
N LEU A 68 -0.28 -1.66 -4.93
CA LEU A 68 -0.47 -1.43 -6.36
C LEU A 68 0.04 -2.59 -7.21
N ASN A 69 1.22 -3.12 -6.87
CA ASN A 69 1.78 -4.28 -7.57
C ASN A 69 0.96 -5.56 -7.32
N ALA A 70 0.50 -5.77 -6.08
CA ALA A 70 -0.42 -6.86 -5.74
C ALA A 70 -1.71 -6.80 -6.59
N GLY A 71 -2.29 -5.60 -6.77
CA GLY A 71 -3.44 -5.38 -7.64
C GLY A 71 -3.16 -5.76 -9.10
N GLN A 72 -2.00 -5.38 -9.64
CA GLN A 72 -1.59 -5.75 -11.00
C GLN A 72 -1.39 -7.27 -11.16
N ILE A 73 -0.79 -7.93 -10.17
CA ILE A 73 -0.59 -9.38 -10.19
C ILE A 73 -1.94 -10.09 -10.11
N TYR A 74 -2.82 -9.65 -9.21
CA TYR A 74 -4.18 -10.18 -9.09
C TYR A 74 -4.96 -10.05 -10.40
N TYR A 75 -4.87 -8.89 -11.06
CA TYR A 75 -5.43 -8.67 -12.39
C TYR A 75 -4.89 -9.66 -13.43
N ASN A 76 -3.56 -9.87 -13.46
CA ASN A 76 -2.94 -10.79 -14.42
C ASN A 76 -3.41 -12.24 -14.21
N ILE A 77 -3.53 -12.66 -12.96
CA ILE A 77 -4.06 -13.99 -12.57
C ILE A 77 -5.52 -14.11 -13.03
N ALA A 78 -6.37 -13.14 -12.69
CA ALA A 78 -7.79 -13.15 -13.06
C ALA A 78 -7.97 -13.20 -14.59
N ARG A 79 -7.18 -12.42 -15.34
CA ARG A 79 -7.22 -12.40 -16.81
C ARG A 79 -6.89 -13.75 -17.44
N GLN A 80 -6.02 -14.53 -16.81
CA GLN A 80 -5.65 -15.88 -17.26
C GLN A 80 -6.65 -16.94 -16.77
N GLY A 81 -7.79 -16.55 -16.20
CA GLY A 81 -8.76 -17.46 -15.63
C GLY A 81 -8.28 -18.12 -14.34
N ALA A 82 -7.27 -17.56 -13.66
CA ALA A 82 -6.67 -18.14 -12.45
C ALA A 82 -6.19 -19.59 -12.61
N VAL A 83 -5.83 -19.97 -13.84
CA VAL A 83 -5.23 -21.24 -14.20
C VAL A 83 -3.92 -21.00 -14.92
N ASN A 84 -3.08 -22.04 -15.03
CA ASN A 84 -1.95 -21.98 -15.95
C ASN A 84 -2.46 -22.13 -17.39
N ILE A 85 -2.62 -21.02 -18.11
CA ILE A 85 -3.13 -21.04 -19.49
C ILE A 85 -2.20 -21.76 -20.47
N ASP A 86 -0.92 -21.95 -20.11
CA ASP A 86 0.02 -22.75 -20.90
C ASP A 86 -0.21 -24.27 -20.73
N ASN A 87 -1.13 -24.67 -19.85
CA ASN A 87 -1.58 -26.06 -19.73
C ASN A 87 -2.39 -26.44 -20.98
N PRO A 88 -1.96 -27.44 -21.77
CA PRO A 88 -2.69 -27.88 -22.97
C PRO A 88 -4.09 -28.44 -22.67
N ASP A 89 -4.37 -28.83 -21.44
CA ASP A 89 -5.71 -29.25 -21.01
C ASP A 89 -6.67 -28.07 -20.75
N CYS A 90 -6.18 -26.83 -20.75
CA CYS A 90 -6.97 -25.62 -20.62
C CYS A 90 -7.31 -25.04 -22.00
N SER A 91 -8.61 -24.87 -22.25
CA SER A 91 -9.10 -24.20 -23.45
C SER A 91 -9.76 -22.87 -23.10
N ALA A 92 -9.88 -21.99 -24.10
CA ALA A 92 -10.61 -20.74 -23.96
C ALA A 92 -11.56 -20.55 -25.14
N VAL A 93 -12.72 -20.00 -24.86
CA VAL A 93 -13.76 -19.67 -25.86
C VAL A 93 -13.96 -18.16 -25.88
N VAL A 94 -14.31 -17.63 -27.05
CA VAL A 94 -14.61 -16.20 -27.21
C VAL A 94 -16.10 -16.02 -27.36
N HIS A 95 -16.72 -15.23 -26.48
CA HIS A 95 -18.12 -14.85 -26.53
C HIS A 95 -18.27 -13.35 -26.36
N ASN A 96 -19.06 -12.68 -27.22
CA ASN A 96 -19.25 -11.21 -27.19
C ASN A 96 -17.93 -10.42 -27.08
N SER A 97 -16.92 -10.79 -27.88
CA SER A 97 -15.58 -10.18 -27.90
C SER A 97 -14.80 -10.30 -26.58
N LYS A 98 -15.17 -11.23 -25.71
CA LYS A 98 -14.49 -11.54 -24.45
C LYS A 98 -14.01 -12.99 -24.45
N GLN A 99 -12.81 -13.20 -23.93
CA GLN A 99 -12.25 -14.53 -23.73
C GLN A 99 -12.71 -15.08 -22.38
N TYR A 100 -13.16 -16.33 -22.37
CA TYR A 100 -13.56 -17.09 -21.18
C TYR A 100 -12.73 -18.36 -21.15
N VAL A 101 -12.07 -18.62 -20.01
CA VAL A 101 -11.40 -19.91 -19.79
C VAL A 101 -12.47 -20.95 -19.50
N VAL A 102 -12.41 -22.11 -20.17
CA VAL A 102 -13.34 -23.21 -19.95
C VAL A 102 -12.86 -24.00 -18.76
N PHE A 103 -13.64 -23.99 -17.67
CA PHE A 103 -13.35 -24.77 -16.49
C PHE A 103 -13.94 -26.17 -16.59
N ASN A 104 -13.13 -27.17 -16.26
CA ASN A 104 -13.48 -28.59 -16.22
C ASN A 104 -12.62 -29.32 -15.18
N GLU A 105 -12.72 -30.66 -15.10
CA GLU A 105 -11.97 -31.46 -14.13
C GLU A 105 -10.44 -31.34 -14.25
N LYS A 106 -9.92 -30.96 -15.41
CA LYS A 106 -8.47 -30.82 -15.67
C LYS A 106 -7.99 -29.37 -15.70
N CYS A 107 -8.87 -28.43 -16.03
CA CYS A 107 -8.61 -27.01 -16.08
C CYS A 107 -9.48 -26.30 -15.06
N HIS A 108 -8.99 -26.16 -13.84
CA HIS A 108 -9.69 -25.41 -12.80
C HIS A 108 -8.69 -24.68 -11.90
N PRO A 109 -9.10 -23.58 -11.27
CA PRO A 109 -8.25 -22.84 -10.36
C PRO A 109 -7.89 -23.68 -9.13
N ASP A 110 -6.59 -23.78 -8.82
CA ASP A 110 -6.07 -24.37 -7.61
C ASP A 110 -5.49 -23.27 -6.69
N THR A 111 -6.00 -23.20 -5.48
CA THR A 111 -5.67 -22.14 -4.53
C THR A 111 -4.17 -22.11 -4.19
N LEU A 112 -3.55 -23.28 -4.01
CA LEU A 112 -2.13 -23.34 -3.67
C LEU A 112 -1.26 -22.87 -4.83
N GLN A 113 -1.56 -23.28 -6.06
CA GLN A 113 -0.89 -22.82 -7.27
C GLN A 113 -1.05 -21.30 -7.46
N ILE A 114 -2.25 -20.76 -7.26
CA ILE A 114 -2.52 -19.32 -7.37
C ILE A 114 -1.70 -18.54 -6.36
N LYS A 115 -1.64 -18.97 -5.10
CA LYS A 115 -0.85 -18.32 -4.04
C LYS A 115 0.65 -18.36 -4.35
N ASN A 116 1.14 -19.51 -4.81
CA ASN A 116 2.53 -19.66 -5.21
C ASN A 116 2.89 -18.78 -6.41
N LEU A 117 2.00 -18.70 -7.41
CA LEU A 117 2.14 -17.81 -8.55
C LEU A 117 2.19 -16.35 -8.09
N PHE A 118 1.24 -15.93 -7.26
CA PHE A 118 1.18 -14.57 -6.73
C PHE A 118 2.48 -14.16 -6.01
N ILE A 119 3.02 -15.02 -5.13
CA ILE A 119 4.30 -14.77 -4.45
C ILE A 119 5.48 -14.80 -5.42
N ARG A 120 5.47 -15.68 -6.41
CA ARG A 120 6.54 -15.71 -7.41
C ARG A 120 6.59 -14.40 -8.20
N GLU A 121 5.45 -13.92 -8.67
CA GLU A 121 5.35 -12.68 -9.43
C GLU A 121 5.73 -11.45 -8.56
N ILE A 122 5.34 -11.43 -7.28
CA ILE A 122 5.70 -10.32 -6.40
C ILE A 122 7.21 -10.27 -6.13
N LYS A 123 7.84 -11.44 -5.95
CA LYS A 123 9.30 -11.55 -5.78
C LYS A 123 10.08 -11.23 -7.05
N ALA A 124 9.52 -11.55 -8.22
CA ALA A 124 10.13 -11.25 -9.51
C ALA A 124 10.15 -9.74 -9.82
N ASN A 125 9.29 -8.95 -9.16
CA ASN A 125 9.21 -7.52 -9.38
C ASN A 125 10.45 -6.79 -8.84
N SER A 126 11.31 -6.39 -9.77
CA SER A 126 12.60 -5.74 -9.47
C SER A 126 12.49 -4.41 -8.73
N ASN A 127 11.30 -3.79 -8.69
CA ASN A 127 11.05 -2.55 -7.96
C ASN A 127 10.82 -2.78 -6.47
N LEU A 128 10.60 -4.01 -6.00
CA LEU A 128 10.28 -4.34 -4.61
C LEU A 128 11.48 -4.96 -3.85
N LYS A 129 12.70 -4.63 -4.27
CA LYS A 129 13.93 -5.11 -3.63
C LYS A 129 13.98 -4.68 -2.15
N GLY A 130 14.49 -5.56 -1.29
CA GLY A 130 14.69 -5.29 0.14
C GLY A 130 13.68 -5.95 1.07
N TYR A 131 12.70 -6.68 0.53
CA TYR A 131 11.74 -7.48 1.29
C TYR A 131 11.77 -8.94 0.85
N ASP A 132 11.73 -9.86 1.81
CA ASP A 132 11.35 -11.25 1.54
C ASP A 132 9.85 -11.43 1.76
N PHE A 133 9.19 -11.90 0.72
CA PHE A 133 7.73 -12.05 0.71
C PHE A 133 7.33 -13.47 1.11
N SER A 134 6.33 -13.57 1.98
CA SER A 134 5.64 -14.81 2.26
C SER A 134 4.14 -14.58 2.31
N MET A 135 3.38 -15.66 2.14
CA MET A 135 1.92 -15.61 2.26
C MET A 135 1.47 -16.63 3.28
N GLN A 136 0.59 -16.21 4.17
CA GLN A 136 -0.15 -17.09 5.05
C GLN A 136 -1.63 -16.77 4.86
N GLU A 137 -2.42 -17.77 4.45
CA GLU A 137 -3.81 -17.59 4.05
C GLU A 137 -3.94 -16.57 2.91
N ASN A 138 -4.44 -15.37 3.17
CA ASN A 138 -4.46 -14.24 2.23
C ASN A 138 -3.80 -12.98 2.82
N VAL A 139 -2.87 -13.17 3.76
CA VAL A 139 -2.05 -12.12 4.32
C VAL A 139 -0.66 -12.20 3.69
N LEU A 140 -0.32 -11.16 2.93
CA LEU A 140 1.01 -10.98 2.35
C LEU A 140 1.93 -10.35 3.39
N ASN A 141 2.99 -11.05 3.77
CA ASN A 141 4.01 -10.53 4.66
C ASN A 141 5.21 -10.05 3.85
N ALA A 142 5.60 -8.80 4.06
CA ALA A 142 6.81 -8.21 3.51
C ALA A 142 7.83 -8.09 4.65
N ASN A 143 8.81 -8.99 4.69
CA ASN A 143 9.82 -9.03 5.74
C ASN A 143 11.06 -8.27 5.28
N GLY A 144 11.27 -7.07 5.80
CA GLY A 144 12.43 -6.25 5.45
C GLY A 144 13.55 -6.37 6.48
N GLU A 145 14.78 -6.10 6.05
CA GLU A 145 15.95 -6.16 6.93
C GLU A 145 15.91 -5.05 8.00
N ILE A 146 16.29 -5.41 9.24
CA ILE A 146 16.33 -4.44 10.34
C ILE A 146 17.36 -3.36 10.05
N ILE A 147 16.90 -2.12 9.99
CA ILE A 147 17.73 -0.94 9.79
C ILE A 147 18.28 -0.51 11.15
N LYS A 148 19.61 -0.50 11.29
CA LYS A 148 20.29 -0.04 12.50
C LYS A 148 20.89 1.33 12.28
N LYS A 149 20.55 2.31 13.13
CA LYS A 149 21.12 3.65 13.09
C LYS A 149 21.64 4.07 14.45
N LYS A 150 22.92 4.41 14.50
CA LYS A 150 23.58 4.92 15.70
C LYS A 150 23.77 6.43 15.61
N PHE A 151 23.35 7.13 16.65
CA PHE A 151 23.59 8.55 16.86
C PHE A 151 24.55 8.70 18.04
N GLU A 152 25.70 9.32 17.81
CA GLU A 152 26.71 9.55 18.84
C GLU A 152 27.02 11.04 18.95
N SER A 153 27.15 11.52 20.18
CA SER A 153 27.72 12.85 20.47
C SER A 153 28.93 12.71 21.38
N SER A 154 30.06 13.23 20.91
CA SER A 154 31.32 13.31 21.66
C SER A 154 31.77 14.74 21.93
N LYS A 155 30.97 15.76 21.55
CA LYS A 155 31.40 17.17 21.51
C LYS A 155 30.84 18.09 22.60
N SER A 156 30.04 17.60 23.55
CA SER A 156 29.48 18.38 24.67
C SER A 156 29.74 17.74 26.05
N PHE A 157 29.29 18.39 27.13
CA PHE A 157 29.43 17.93 28.53
C PHE A 157 28.74 16.58 28.81
N ILE A 158 27.92 16.08 27.89
CA ILE A 158 27.19 14.82 28.00
C ILE A 158 27.53 13.96 26.78
N SER A 159 28.28 12.87 26.99
CA SER A 159 28.48 11.84 25.99
C SER A 159 27.29 10.91 25.96
N PHE A 160 26.71 10.68 24.78
CA PHE A 160 25.64 9.70 24.63
C PHE A 160 25.76 8.95 23.30
N SER A 161 25.24 7.74 23.30
CA SER A 161 25.14 6.85 22.15
C SER A 161 23.73 6.27 22.15
N ILE A 162 22.94 6.60 21.13
CA ILE A 162 21.59 6.06 20.93
C ILE A 162 21.62 5.19 19.68
N GLU A 163 21.19 3.94 19.82
CA GLU A 163 21.02 3.01 18.71
C GLU A 163 19.53 2.78 18.47
N TYR A 164 19.08 3.03 17.24
CA TYR A 164 17.74 2.73 16.77
C TYR A 164 17.77 1.48 15.92
N ASN A 165 16.90 0.54 16.24
CA ASN A 165 16.63 -0.67 15.45
C ASN A 165 15.22 -0.56 14.91
N ILE A 166 15.09 -0.46 13.59
CA ILE A 166 13.81 -0.29 12.92
C ILE A 166 13.54 -1.54 12.11
N ASN A 167 12.41 -2.16 12.37
CA ASN A 167 11.91 -3.28 11.59
C ASN A 167 10.96 -2.72 10.52
N PRO A 168 11.37 -2.65 9.24
CA PRO A 168 10.51 -2.17 8.16
C PRO A 168 9.46 -3.21 7.74
N SER A 169 9.38 -4.37 8.40
CA SER A 169 8.45 -5.44 8.02
C SER A 169 7.01 -5.05 8.30
N PHE A 170 6.12 -5.41 7.38
CA PHE A 170 4.69 -5.21 7.52
C PHE A 170 3.90 -6.31 6.81
N SER A 171 2.59 -6.34 7.08
CA SER A 171 1.66 -7.28 6.47
C SER A 171 0.52 -6.55 5.78
N ILE A 172 0.03 -7.11 4.66
CA ILE A 172 -1.12 -6.64 3.90
C ILE A 172 -2.18 -7.75 3.92
N ASP A 173 -3.34 -7.42 4.48
CA ASP A 173 -4.55 -8.25 4.41
C ASP A 173 -5.18 -8.07 3.02
N LEU A 174 -4.92 -8.99 2.10
CA LEU A 174 -5.36 -8.88 0.70
C LEU A 174 -6.89 -8.79 0.57
N PRO A 175 -7.70 -9.56 1.33
CA PRO A 175 -9.16 -9.42 1.33
C PRO A 175 -9.64 -8.02 1.70
N ARG A 176 -8.99 -7.34 2.67
CA ARG A 176 -9.30 -5.93 2.95
C ARG A 176 -9.01 -5.02 1.77
N GLU A 177 -8.01 -5.35 0.95
CA GLU A 177 -7.72 -4.66 -0.31
C GLU A 177 -8.59 -5.12 -1.49
N GLY A 178 -9.56 -6.01 -1.26
CA GLY A 178 -10.46 -6.53 -2.29
C GLY A 178 -9.83 -7.57 -3.20
N MET A 179 -8.72 -8.17 -2.78
CA MET A 179 -8.03 -9.25 -3.47
C MET A 179 -8.13 -10.52 -2.62
N ASN A 180 -9.04 -11.42 -2.97
CA ASN A 180 -9.11 -12.73 -2.34
C ASN A 180 -8.69 -13.80 -3.35
N LEU A 181 -7.59 -14.50 -3.06
CA LEU A 181 -7.03 -15.52 -3.95
C LEU A 181 -7.83 -16.83 -3.87
N ASP A 182 -8.53 -17.06 -2.77
CA ASP A 182 -9.35 -18.26 -2.57
C ASP A 182 -10.69 -18.18 -3.34
N ASP A 183 -11.08 -16.98 -3.77
CA ASP A 183 -12.34 -16.75 -4.49
C ASP A 183 -12.38 -17.53 -5.81
N PHE A 184 -11.25 -17.65 -6.51
CA PHE A 184 -11.22 -18.33 -7.81
C PHE A 184 -11.61 -19.81 -7.70
N SER A 185 -10.98 -20.56 -6.80
CA SER A 185 -11.32 -21.96 -6.54
C SER A 185 -12.73 -22.10 -5.95
N SER A 186 -13.10 -21.23 -5.01
CA SER A 186 -14.43 -21.24 -4.40
C SER A 186 -15.55 -21.00 -5.41
N LEU A 187 -15.33 -20.10 -6.37
CA LEU A 187 -16.27 -19.82 -7.47
C LEU A 187 -16.41 -21.03 -8.39
N PHE A 188 -15.31 -21.70 -8.75
CA PHE A 188 -15.37 -22.92 -9.54
C PHE A 188 -16.15 -24.03 -8.83
N GLU A 189 -15.86 -24.28 -7.55
CA GLU A 189 -16.56 -25.31 -6.78
C GLU A 189 -18.05 -25.01 -6.64
N ALA A 190 -18.42 -23.76 -6.36
CA ALA A 190 -19.81 -23.35 -6.25
C ALA A 190 -20.52 -23.45 -7.60
N ALA A 191 -19.90 -23.00 -8.68
CA ALA A 191 -20.46 -23.06 -10.02
C ALA A 191 -20.64 -24.51 -10.50
N SER A 192 -19.71 -25.40 -10.15
CA SER A 192 -19.80 -26.84 -10.43
C SER A 192 -20.97 -27.49 -9.70
N LYS A 193 -21.16 -27.18 -8.40
CA LYS A 193 -22.32 -27.65 -7.62
C LYS A 193 -23.66 -27.11 -8.14
N CYS A 194 -23.64 -25.88 -8.67
CA CYS A 194 -24.82 -25.21 -9.19
C CYS A 194 -25.10 -25.48 -10.67
N LYS A 195 -24.28 -26.31 -11.35
CA LYS A 195 -24.39 -26.56 -12.79
C LYS A 195 -25.76 -27.09 -13.20
N GLU A 196 -26.39 -27.94 -12.42
CA GLU A 196 -27.72 -28.51 -12.73
C GLU A 196 -28.91 -27.70 -12.17
N SER A 197 -28.65 -26.55 -11.53
CA SER A 197 -29.71 -25.72 -10.95
C SER A 197 -30.56 -25.02 -12.02
N GLU A 198 -31.89 -25.03 -11.85
CA GLU A 198 -32.83 -24.22 -12.66
C GLU A 198 -32.54 -22.72 -12.58
N SER A 199 -31.98 -22.26 -11.45
CA SER A 199 -31.50 -20.89 -11.29
C SER A 199 -30.05 -20.90 -10.79
N LEU A 200 -29.12 -20.75 -11.72
CA LEU A 200 -27.69 -20.72 -11.44
C LEU A 200 -27.32 -19.55 -10.52
N LYS A 201 -27.88 -18.36 -10.80
CA LYS A 201 -27.65 -17.15 -10.00
C LYS A 201 -28.11 -17.34 -8.56
N GLN A 202 -29.32 -17.86 -8.34
CA GLN A 202 -29.85 -18.06 -6.99
C GLN A 202 -29.05 -19.13 -6.23
N CYS A 203 -28.64 -20.20 -6.90
CA CYS A 203 -27.78 -21.21 -6.30
C CYS A 203 -26.43 -20.62 -5.85
N LEU A 204 -25.75 -19.84 -6.71
CA LEU A 204 -24.49 -19.18 -6.36
C LEU A 204 -24.65 -18.13 -5.24
N GLN A 205 -25.78 -17.41 -5.21
CA GLN A 205 -26.11 -16.51 -4.11
C GLN A 205 -26.23 -17.27 -2.78
N ASN A 206 -26.90 -18.42 -2.78
CA ASN A 206 -27.07 -19.26 -1.60
C ASN A 206 -25.74 -19.87 -1.12
N GLN A 207 -24.79 -20.10 -2.03
CA GLN A 207 -23.42 -20.50 -1.69
C GLN A 207 -22.57 -19.34 -1.12
N GLY A 208 -23.07 -18.10 -1.11
CA GLY A 208 -22.39 -16.93 -0.54
C GLY A 208 -21.22 -16.39 -1.37
N VAL A 209 -20.89 -17.02 -2.49
CA VAL A 209 -19.70 -16.67 -3.31
C VAL A 209 -19.88 -15.37 -4.11
N LEU A 210 -21.12 -14.88 -4.27
CA LEU A 210 -21.38 -13.61 -4.98
C LEU A 210 -21.18 -12.36 -4.10
N ASN A 211 -20.91 -12.50 -2.80
CA ASN A 211 -20.80 -11.35 -1.91
C ASN A 211 -19.60 -10.47 -2.22
N ALA A 212 -18.52 -11.04 -2.75
CA ALA A 212 -17.29 -10.33 -3.09
C ALA A 212 -17.29 -9.73 -4.52
N TRP A 213 -18.25 -10.12 -5.38
CA TRP A 213 -18.20 -9.85 -6.82
C TRP A 213 -19.50 -9.22 -7.35
N ASP A 214 -19.37 -8.36 -8.35
CA ASP A 214 -20.48 -7.91 -9.19
C ASP A 214 -20.56 -8.82 -10.42
N VAL A 215 -21.70 -9.50 -10.61
CA VAL A 215 -21.78 -10.64 -11.53
C VAL A 215 -22.80 -10.42 -12.63
N ASN A 216 -22.38 -10.71 -13.85
CA ASN A 216 -23.24 -10.79 -15.02
C ASN A 216 -23.22 -12.23 -15.57
N PHE A 217 -24.40 -12.76 -15.83
CA PHE A 217 -24.60 -14.13 -16.30
C PHE A 217 -25.16 -14.09 -17.71
N ASN A 218 -24.60 -14.91 -18.60
CA ASN A 218 -25.23 -15.21 -19.88
C ASN A 218 -25.35 -16.73 -20.04
N GLU A 219 -26.56 -17.21 -20.28
CA GLU A 219 -26.88 -18.62 -20.44
C GLU A 219 -27.07 -18.91 -21.93
N ASP A 220 -26.03 -19.45 -22.57
CA ASP A 220 -26.05 -19.95 -23.95
C ASP A 220 -25.67 -21.45 -23.94
N ILE A 221 -25.02 -21.99 -24.97
CA ILE A 221 -24.51 -23.38 -25.01
C ILE A 221 -23.55 -23.65 -23.84
N TYR A 222 -22.79 -22.63 -23.44
CA TYR A 222 -22.01 -22.63 -22.21
C TYR A 222 -22.69 -21.73 -21.17
N LYS A 223 -22.45 -22.04 -19.89
CA LYS A 223 -22.76 -21.11 -18.80
C LYS A 223 -21.59 -20.13 -18.70
N PHE A 224 -21.77 -18.92 -19.23
CA PHE A 224 -20.75 -17.88 -19.21
C PHE A 224 -20.87 -17.04 -17.96
N PHE A 225 -19.75 -16.89 -17.26
CA PHE A 225 -19.68 -16.09 -16.06
C PHE A 225 -18.71 -14.94 -16.22
N ARG A 226 -19.18 -13.74 -15.86
CA ARG A 226 -18.39 -12.52 -15.84
C ARG A 226 -18.50 -11.88 -14.46
N PHE A 227 -17.40 -11.94 -13.72
CA PHE A 227 -17.27 -11.38 -12.38
C PHE A 227 -16.42 -10.12 -12.43
N ASN A 228 -16.83 -9.09 -11.71
CA ASN A 228 -16.05 -7.88 -11.51
C ASN A 228 -15.81 -7.67 -10.02
N THR A 229 -14.59 -7.28 -9.64
CA THR A 229 -14.34 -6.85 -8.27
C THR A 229 -15.15 -5.61 -7.93
N LYS A 230 -15.63 -5.50 -6.70
CA LYS A 230 -16.32 -4.28 -6.23
C LYS A 230 -15.39 -3.09 -6.03
N LYS A 231 -14.10 -3.36 -5.79
CA LYS A 231 -13.04 -2.35 -5.73
C LYS A 231 -12.44 -2.08 -7.10
N TYR A 232 -11.89 -0.89 -7.23
CA TYR A 232 -11.19 -0.41 -8.42
C TYR A 232 -9.68 -0.51 -8.19
N PHE A 233 -8.95 -0.88 -9.24
CA PHE A 233 -7.52 -1.10 -9.22
C PHE A 233 -6.84 -0.31 -10.33
N PHE A 234 -5.60 0.09 -10.10
CA PHE A 234 -4.72 0.59 -11.16
C PHE A 234 -4.19 -0.60 -11.95
N ILE A 235 -4.52 -0.63 -13.23
CA ILE A 235 -4.16 -1.72 -14.15
C ILE A 235 -3.34 -1.10 -15.27
N ASN A 236 -2.13 -1.61 -15.46
CA ASN A 236 -1.25 -1.29 -16.57
C ASN A 236 -1.40 -2.39 -17.64
N GLU A 237 -2.06 -2.03 -18.74
CA GLU A 237 -2.11 -2.83 -19.96
C GLU A 237 -1.22 -2.15 -21.01
N GLY A 238 -0.66 -2.86 -21.99
CA GLY A 238 0.34 -2.32 -22.91
C GLY A 238 -0.02 -0.99 -23.61
N ASP A 239 -1.29 -0.63 -23.65
CA ASP A 239 -1.82 0.60 -24.25
C ASP A 239 -2.03 1.75 -23.23
N GLY A 240 -1.79 1.54 -21.93
CA GLY A 240 -1.86 2.57 -20.89
C GLY A 240 -2.26 2.08 -19.51
N VAL A 241 -2.33 3.02 -18.56
CA VAL A 241 -2.81 2.78 -17.20
C VAL A 241 -4.28 3.15 -17.10
N LYS A 242 -5.11 2.25 -16.57
CA LYS A 242 -6.53 2.46 -16.29
C LYS A 242 -6.85 2.25 -14.81
N PHE A 243 -7.91 2.89 -14.34
CA PHE A 243 -8.48 2.67 -13.01
C PHE A 243 -9.86 2.04 -13.16
N ALA A 244 -9.96 0.73 -12.92
CA ALA A 244 -11.13 -0.07 -13.25
C ALA A 244 -11.28 -1.27 -12.31
N PRO A 245 -12.47 -1.87 -12.19
CA PRO A 245 -12.60 -3.17 -11.54
C PRO A 245 -11.85 -4.24 -12.33
N ILE A 246 -11.39 -5.27 -11.62
CA ILE A 246 -10.75 -6.44 -12.20
C ILE A 246 -11.84 -7.40 -12.65
N GLU A 247 -11.77 -7.79 -13.92
CA GLU A 247 -12.70 -8.69 -14.57
C GLU A 247 -12.15 -10.12 -14.57
N PHE A 248 -12.96 -11.08 -14.12
CA PHE A 248 -12.67 -12.51 -14.13
C PHE A 248 -13.76 -13.23 -14.92
N ASN A 249 -13.36 -13.93 -15.97
CA ASN A 249 -14.25 -14.56 -16.94
C ASN A 249 -13.96 -16.06 -17.06
N PHE A 250 -14.96 -16.89 -16.84
CA PHE A 250 -14.87 -18.32 -17.13
C PHE A 250 -16.19 -18.87 -17.69
N ALA A 251 -16.10 -20.01 -18.35
CA ALA A 251 -17.22 -20.79 -18.85
C ALA A 251 -17.22 -22.16 -18.18
N LEU A 252 -18.41 -22.72 -17.94
CA LEU A 252 -18.55 -24.14 -17.60
C LEU A 252 -19.15 -24.88 -18.80
N GLU A 253 -18.53 -26.01 -19.14
CA GLU A 253 -19.16 -27.12 -19.86
C GLU A 253 -20.23 -27.77 -18.99
#